data_AF-A0A9P0Z3X0-F1
#
_entry.id   AF-A0A9P0Z3X0-F1
#
_cell.length_a   1.000
_cell.length_b   1.000
_cell.length_c   1.000
_cell.angle_alpha   90.00
_cell.angle_beta   90.00
_cell.angle_gamma   90.00
#
_symmetry.space_group_name_H-M   'P 1'
#
loop_
_entity.id
_entity.type
_entity.pdbx_description
1 polymer ?
#
loop_
_entity_poly.entity_id
_entity_poly.type
_entity_poly.pdbx_seq_one_letter_code
_entity_poly.pdbx_strand_id
1 'polypeptide(L)'
;MNFPHPPQGRYYLVDKGYPDRKGYLVPYPKIRYYQSQFENELHTNAEEAFNRAHSSLRSCIERSFGVLKKRWRLLKRMSKFSINTQIDVIVAAFALHNYIVYIRKNSST
;
A
#
# COMPACT_ATOMS: atom_id res chain seq x y z
N MET A 1 17.65 5.61 8.40
CA MET A 1 16.43 4.85 8.78
C MET A 1 16.69 3.38 8.48
N ASN A 2 16.66 2.51 9.49
CA ASN A 2 16.75 1.06 9.30
C ASN A 2 15.34 0.50 9.16
N PHE A 3 14.84 0.38 7.93
CA PHE A 3 13.56 -0.30 7.68
C PHE A 3 13.76 -1.81 7.89
N PRO A 4 12.92 -2.50 8.68
CA PRO A 4 13.13 -3.91 9.00
C PRO A 4 13.06 -4.78 7.75
N HIS A 5 13.85 -5.86 7.72
CA HIS A 5 13.71 -6.91 6.72
C HIS A 5 12.44 -7.74 7.04
N PRO A 6 11.67 -8.21 6.05
CA PRO A 6 10.52 -9.04 6.34
C PRO A 6 10.96 -10.37 6.98
N PRO A 7 10.13 -10.97 7.84
CA PRO A 7 10.40 -12.30 8.38
C PRO A 7 10.60 -13.34 7.28
N GLN A 8 11.31 -14.43 7.60
CA GLN A 8 11.54 -15.52 6.65
C GLN A 8 10.21 -16.05 6.08
N GLY A 9 10.17 -16.23 4.76
CA GLY A 9 8.96 -16.67 4.04
C GLY A 9 7.93 -15.58 3.79
N ARG A 10 8.18 -14.33 4.23
CA ARG A 10 7.32 -13.17 3.95
C ARG A 10 8.00 -12.20 3.01
N TYR A 11 7.18 -11.44 2.31
CA TYR A 11 7.64 -10.43 1.36
C TYR A 11 6.87 -9.13 1.53
N TYR A 12 7.55 -8.00 1.35
CA TYR A 12 6.93 -6.70 1.19
C TYR A 12 6.57 -6.47 -0.27
N LEU A 13 5.33 -6.04 -0.53
CA LEU A 13 4.94 -5.51 -1.82
C LEU A 13 5.54 -4.11 -1.97
N VAL A 14 6.36 -3.90 -3.00
CA VAL A 14 7.06 -2.63 -3.20
C VAL A 14 6.91 -2.08 -4.61
N ASP A 15 7.20 -0.78 -4.72
CA ASP A 15 7.23 -0.09 -6.00
C ASP A 15 8.43 -0.48 -6.86
N LYS A 16 8.32 -0.23 -8.17
CA LYS A 16 9.38 -0.44 -9.16
C LYS A 16 10.70 0.27 -8.82
N GLY A 17 10.66 1.33 -8.00
CA GLY A 17 11.85 2.05 -7.55
C GLY A 17 12.69 1.34 -6.49
N TYR A 18 12.21 0.21 -5.94
CA TYR A 18 12.96 -0.57 -4.96
C TYR A 18 13.91 -1.56 -5.64
N PRO A 19 15.08 -1.87 -5.03
CA PRO A 19 15.95 -2.93 -5.52
C PRO A 19 15.24 -4.28 -5.51
N ASP A 20 15.38 -5.04 -6.59
CA ASP A 20 14.95 -6.43 -6.63
C ASP A 20 15.87 -7.27 -5.76
N ARG A 21 15.38 -7.64 -4.58
CA ARG A 21 16.11 -8.41 -3.58
C ARG A 21 15.15 -9.29 -2.80
N LYS A 22 15.65 -10.42 -2.29
CA LYS A 22 14.87 -11.37 -1.48
C LYS A 22 14.10 -10.62 -0.38
N GLY A 23 12.82 -10.96 -0.23
CA GLY A 23 11.90 -10.30 0.69
C GLY A 23 11.14 -9.10 0.10
N TYR A 24 11.43 -8.65 -1.12
CA TYR A 24 10.77 -7.50 -1.74
C TYR A 24 10.21 -7.89 -3.09
N LEU A 25 8.88 -7.79 -3.24
CA LEU A 25 8.18 -8.08 -4.48
C LEU A 25 8.09 -6.80 -5.31
N VAL A 26 9.02 -6.67 -6.25
CA VAL A 26 9.07 -5.62 -7.28
C VAL A 26 8.32 -6.14 -8.52
N PRO A 27 7.56 -5.31 -9.25
CA PRO A 27 6.96 -5.73 -10.51
C PRO A 27 8.02 -6.03 -11.58
N TYR A 28 7.74 -6.99 -12.45
CA TYR A 28 8.60 -7.31 -13.60
C TYR A 28 8.72 -6.08 -14.52
N PRO A 29 9.96 -5.64 -14.83
CA PRO A 29 10.17 -4.48 -15.67
C PRO A 29 9.82 -4.80 -17.13
N LYS A 30 9.43 -3.78 -17.90
CA LYS A 30 9.11 -3.86 -19.34
C LYS A 30 7.92 -4.75 -19.71
N ILE A 31 7.23 -5.32 -18.73
CA ILE A 31 5.95 -6.02 -18.88
C ILE A 31 4.81 -5.07 -18.50
N ARG A 32 3.61 -5.23 -19.08
CA ARG A 32 2.42 -4.46 -18.69
C ARG A 32 2.14 -4.60 -17.19
N TYR A 33 1.62 -3.54 -16.59
CA TYR A 33 1.49 -3.44 -15.12
C TYR A 33 0.19 -2.76 -14.68
N TYR A 34 -0.28 -1.76 -15.41
CA TYR A 34 -1.48 -1.01 -15.02
C TYR A 34 -2.72 -1.86 -15.20
N GLN A 35 -3.65 -1.81 -14.24
CA GLN A 35 -4.88 -2.63 -14.26
C GLN A 35 -5.68 -2.45 -15.55
N SER A 36 -5.75 -1.22 -16.07
CA SER A 36 -6.43 -0.90 -17.34
C SER A 36 -5.86 -1.66 -18.54
N GLN A 37 -4.60 -2.11 -18.50
CA GLN A 37 -3.97 -2.90 -19.57
C GLN A 37 -4.40 -4.37 -19.56
N PHE A 38 -5.18 -4.80 -18.57
CA PHE A 38 -5.67 -6.18 -18.41
C PHE A 38 -7.19 -6.31 -18.52
N GLU A 39 -7.93 -5.22 -18.69
CA GLU A 39 -9.41 -5.25 -18.72
C GLU A 39 -9.94 -5.93 -19.99
N ASN A 40 -9.19 -5.86 -21.10
CA ASN A 40 -9.64 -6.36 -22.42
C ASN A 40 -8.76 -7.47 -23.00
N GLU A 41 -7.74 -7.93 -22.26
CA GLU A 41 -6.76 -8.90 -22.77
C GLU A 41 -6.37 -9.91 -21.70
N LEU A 42 -6.32 -11.19 -22.08
CA LEU A 42 -5.82 -12.26 -21.22
C LEU A 42 -4.30 -12.10 -21.02
N HIS A 43 -3.82 -12.47 -19.83
CA HIS A 43 -2.38 -12.56 -19.58
C HIS A 43 -1.79 -13.68 -20.44
N THR A 44 -0.67 -13.39 -21.07
CA THR A 44 0.00 -14.27 -22.03
C THR A 44 1.08 -15.11 -21.38
N ASN A 45 1.58 -14.69 -20.21
CA ASN A 45 2.67 -15.33 -19.49
C ASN A 45 2.59 -15.14 -17.96
N ALA A 46 3.45 -15.86 -17.24
CA ALA A 46 3.50 -15.84 -15.77
C ALA A 46 3.93 -14.48 -15.18
N GLU A 47 4.77 -13.72 -15.86
CA GLU A 47 5.21 -12.38 -15.41
C GLU A 47 4.06 -11.37 -15.47
N GLU A 48 3.23 -11.44 -16.50
CA GLU A 48 2.01 -10.66 -16.62
C GLU A 48 0.97 -11.02 -15.56
N ALA A 49 0.80 -12.31 -15.29
CA ALA A 49 -0.06 -12.78 -14.21
C ALA A 49 0.41 -12.24 -12.85
N PHE A 50 1.73 -12.27 -12.61
CA PHE A 50 2.34 -11.69 -11.42
C PHE A 50 2.12 -10.18 -11.34
N ASN A 51 2.42 -9.42 -12.40
CA ASN A 51 2.26 -7.97 -12.43
C ASN A 51 0.81 -7.52 -12.23
N ARG A 52 -0.17 -8.27 -12.77
CA ARG A 52 -1.59 -8.04 -12.52
C ARG A 52 -1.97 -8.27 -11.06
N ALA A 53 -1.49 -9.35 -10.44
CA ALA A 53 -1.72 -9.62 -9.03
C ALA A 53 -1.06 -8.54 -8.14
N HIS A 54 0.18 -8.15 -8.49
CA HIS A 54 0.93 -7.09 -7.82
C HIS A 54 0.19 -5.75 -7.87
N SER A 55 -0.25 -5.32 -9.05
CA SER A 55 -0.97 -4.06 -9.21
C SER A 55 -2.34 -4.08 -8.53
N SER A 56 -3.04 -5.22 -8.52
CA SER A 56 -4.28 -5.42 -7.74
C SER A 56 -4.08 -5.19 -6.24
N LEU A 57 -3.07 -5.85 -5.65
CA LEU A 57 -2.73 -5.68 -4.24
C LEU A 57 -2.33 -4.23 -3.93
N ARG A 58 -1.53 -3.61 -4.81
CA ARG A 58 -1.14 -2.21 -4.69
C ARG A 58 -2.36 -1.30 -4.66
N SER A 59 -3.32 -1.47 -5.56
CA SER A 59 -4.52 -0.62 -5.57
C SER A 59 -5.37 -0.80 -4.32
N CYS A 60 -5.46 -2.00 -3.74
CA CYS A 60 -6.12 -2.19 -2.44
C CYS A 60 -5.46 -1.36 -1.34
N ILE A 61 -4.13 -1.34 -1.30
CA ILE A 61 -3.34 -0.56 -0.35
C ILE A 61 -3.55 0.95 -0.58
N GLU A 62 -3.39 1.42 -1.82
CA GLU A 62 -3.56 2.83 -2.18
C GLU A 62 -4.97 3.35 -1.89
N ARG A 63 -6.01 2.57 -2.21
CA ARG A 63 -7.41 2.92 -1.86
C ARG A 63 -7.59 3.05 -0.35
N SER A 64 -6.99 2.16 0.44
CA SER A 64 -7.06 2.22 1.91
C SER A 64 -6.41 3.50 2.45
N PHE A 65 -5.23 3.87 1.95
CA PHE A 65 -4.60 5.15 2.28
C PHE A 65 -5.43 6.35 1.78
N GLY A 66 -6.08 6.24 0.62
CA GLY A 66 -6.99 7.25 0.08
C GLY A 66 -8.16 7.53 1.03
N VAL A 67 -8.81 6.48 1.55
CA VAL A 67 -9.88 6.61 2.55
C VAL A 67 -9.36 7.24 3.83
N LEU A 68 -8.19 6.81 4.32
CA LEU A 68 -7.53 7.37 5.51
C LEU A 68 -7.26 8.88 5.33
N LYS A 69 -6.63 9.29 4.23
CA LYS A 69 -6.34 10.71 3.91
C LYS A 69 -7.60 11.54 3.67
N LYS A 70 -8.69 10.95 3.16
CA LYS A 70 -9.99 11.61 2.99
C LYS A 70 -10.67 11.86 4.33
N ARG A 71 -10.64 10.87 5.24
CA ARG A 71 -11.22 10.98 6.59
C ARG A 71 -10.45 11.98 7.45
N TRP A 72 -9.12 11.85 7.49
CA TRP A 72 -8.26 12.69 8.32
C TRP A 72 -7.66 13.81 7.50
N ARG A 73 -8.48 14.83 7.19
CA ARG A 73 -8.07 16.00 6.37
C ARG A 73 -6.85 16.74 6.94
N LEU A 74 -6.57 16.59 8.23
CA LEU A 74 -5.39 17.14 8.90
C LEU A 74 -4.07 16.65 8.26
N LEU A 75 -4.04 15.41 7.75
CA LEU A 75 -2.88 14.85 7.05
C LEU A 75 -2.49 15.62 5.77
N LYS A 76 -3.37 16.50 5.26
CA LYS A 76 -3.07 17.39 4.12
C LYS A 76 -2.44 18.72 4.53
N ARG A 77 -2.40 19.06 5.82
CA ARG A 77 -1.94 20.36 6.35
C ARG A 77 -0.68 20.24 7.20
N MET A 78 0.05 19.14 7.03
CA MET A 78 1.15 18.72 7.89
C MET A 78 2.35 19.66 7.88
N SER A 79 2.60 20.35 6.76
CA SER A 79 3.74 21.25 6.58
C SER A 79 3.78 22.43 7.57
N LYS A 80 2.67 22.70 8.26
CA LYS A 80 2.58 23.76 9.28
C LYS A 80 3.06 23.33 10.66
N PHE A 81 3.26 22.03 10.88
CA PHE A 81 3.62 21.47 12.17
C PHE A 81 5.11 21.11 12.23
N SER A 82 5.67 21.11 13.45
CA SER A 82 7.00 20.56 13.69
C SER A 82 7.07 19.09 13.29
N ILE A 83 8.26 18.56 12.98
CA ILE A 83 8.42 17.15 12.57
C ILE A 83 7.86 16.17 13.62
N ASN A 84 8.06 16.45 14.91
CA ASN A 84 7.55 15.61 15.99
C ASN A 84 6.02 15.61 16.00
N THR A 85 5.41 16.79 15.89
CA THR A 85 3.95 16.92 15.78
C THR A 85 3.40 16.23 14.52
N GLN A 86 4.13 16.27 13.41
CA GLN A 86 3.75 15.54 12.20
C GLN A 86 3.75 14.02 12.44
N ILE A 87 4.75 13.49 13.12
CA ILE A 87 4.80 12.06 13.48
C ILE A 87 3.60 11.71 14.38
N ASP A 88 3.35 12.49 15.42
CA ASP A 88 2.24 12.25 16.37
C ASP A 88 0.88 12.26 15.66
N VAL A 89 0.65 13.23 14.77
CA VAL A 89 -0.58 13.31 13.98
C VAL A 89 -0.74 12.10 13.06
N ILE A 90 0.34 11.62 12.44
CA ILE A 90 0.31 10.40 11.62
C ILE A 90 -0.07 9.20 12.49
N VAL A 91 0.62 8.98 13.61
CA VAL A 91 0.36 7.85 14.51
C VAL A 91 -1.08 7.86 15.01
N ALA A 92 -1.56 9.02 15.49
CA ALA A 92 -2.93 9.17 15.98
C ALA A 92 -3.99 8.91 14.89
N ALA A 93 -3.80 9.46 13.69
CA ALA A 93 -4.73 9.26 12.58
C ALA A 93 -4.83 7.78 12.16
N PHE A 94 -3.70 7.07 12.14
CA PHE A 94 -3.66 5.64 11.80
C PHE A 94 -4.28 4.77 12.89
N ALA A 95 -3.93 5.02 14.16
CA ALA A 95 -4.50 4.27 15.29
C ALA A 95 -6.03 4.41 15.34
N LEU A 96 -6.55 5.65 15.26
CA LEU A 96 -7.99 5.90 15.24
C LEU A 96 -8.66 5.32 13.99
N HIS A 97 -8.02 5.39 12.83
CA HIS A 97 -8.56 4.77 11.61
C HIS A 97 -8.73 3.25 11.79
N ASN A 98 -7.68 2.57 12.24
CA ASN A 98 -7.68 1.13 12.44
C ASN A 98 -8.71 0.70 13.48
N TYR A 99 -8.84 1.45 14.58
CA TYR A 99 -9.86 1.21 15.59
C TYR A 99 -11.28 1.30 15.01
N ILE A 100 -11.59 2.34 14.23
CA ILE A 100 -12.90 2.48 13.58
C ILE A 100 -13.17 1.33 12.60
N VAL A 101 -12.16 0.91 11.83
CA VAL A 101 -12.28 -0.22 10.90
C VAL A 101 -12.53 -1.52 11.66
N TYR A 102 -11.82 -1.73 12.78
CA TYR A 102 -12.01 -2.89 13.64
C TYR A 102 -13.44 -2.95 14.19
N ILE A 103 -13.93 -1.87 14.81
CA ILE A 103 -15.29 -1.82 15.35
C ILE A 103 -16.32 -2.10 14.25
N ARG A 104 -16.22 -1.45 13.09
CA ARG A 104 -17.15 -1.69 11.97
C ARG A 104 -17.21 -3.14 11.50
N LYS A 105 -16.09 -3.86 11.52
CA LYS A 105 -16.06 -5.28 11.14
C LYS A 105 -16.67 -6.19 12.20
N ASN A 106 -16.59 -5.83 13.48
CA ASN A 106 -17.06 -6.63 14.61
C ASN A 106 -18.46 -6.22 15.11
N SER A 107 -19.00 -5.10 14.64
CA SER A 107 -20.38 -4.65 14.93
C SER A 107 -21.40 -5.08 13.86
N SER A 108 -21.00 -5.89 12.88
CA SER A 108 -21.87 -6.45 11.85
C SER A 108 -22.20 -7.94 12.08
N THR A 109 -22.02 -8.39 13.32
CA THR A 109 -22.61 -9.60 13.92
C THR A 109 -23.69 -9.17 14.89
#